data_AF-A0A7V8XV91-F1
#
_entry.id   AF-A0A7V8XV91-F1
#
_cell.length_a   1.000
_cell.length_b   1.000
_cell.length_c   1.000
_cell.angle_alpha   90.00
_cell.angle_beta   90.00
_cell.angle_gamma   90.00
#
_symmetry.space_group_name_H-M   'P 1'
#
loop_
_entity.id
_entity.type
_entity.pdbx_description
1 polymer ?
#
loop_
_entity_poly.entity_id
_entity_poly.type
_entity_poly.pdbx_seq_one_letter_code
_entity_poly.pdbx_strand_id
1 'polypeptide(L)' 'MSSRPSPGDVTIGSVYATLDRLEAKGLVSSSRIPGTDASSRRVFAITGAGARALTQTRATRDRLWLGVKLHRLPNF' A
#
# COMPACT_ATOMS: atom_id res chain seq x y z
N MET A 1 13.95 -27.13 -10.74
CA MET A 1 14.24 -25.70 -10.95
C MET A 1 13.29 -24.88 -10.08
N SER A 2 13.78 -24.30 -8.99
CA SER A 2 13.03 -23.36 -8.15
C SER A 2 13.78 -22.03 -8.17
N SER A 3 13.17 -21.01 -8.77
CA SER A 3 13.81 -19.73 -9.05
C SER A 3 13.90 -18.88 -7.78
N ARG A 4 15.08 -18.32 -7.55
CA ARG A 4 15.46 -17.45 -6.43
C ARG A 4 14.68 -16.12 -6.50
N PRO A 5 14.12 -15.60 -5.39
CA PRO A 5 13.35 -14.35 -5.40
C PRO A 5 14.23 -13.14 -5.74
N SER A 6 13.67 -12.24 -6.56
CA SER A 6 14.31 -11.00 -7.01
C SER A 6 14.01 -9.86 -6.02
N PRO A 7 14.80 -8.76 -5.98
CA PRO A 7 14.53 -7.63 -5.10
C PRO A 7 13.24 -6.94 -5.56
N GLY A 8 12.10 -7.30 -4.96
CA GLY A 8 10.80 -6.71 -5.29
C GLY A 8 9.57 -7.56 -5.02
N ASP A 9 9.71 -8.81 -4.57
CA ASP A 9 8.54 -9.65 -4.30
C ASP A 9 7.83 -9.21 -3.01
N VAL A 10 6.71 -8.48 -3.17
CA VAL A 10 5.80 -8.14 -2.07
C VAL A 10 5.19 -9.43 -1.53
N THR A 11 5.56 -9.81 -0.31
CA THR A 11 5.01 -11.02 0.32
C THR A 11 3.59 -10.75 0.80
N ILE A 12 2.72 -11.77 0.71
CA ILE A 12 1.33 -11.66 1.19
C ILE A 12 1.25 -11.25 2.68
N GLY A 13 2.19 -11.71 3.51
CA GLY A 13 2.29 -11.31 4.91
C GLY A 13 2.58 -9.82 5.09
N SER A 14 3.44 -9.23 4.24
CA SER A 14 3.73 -7.79 4.28
C SER A 14 2.53 -6.93 3.88
N VAL A 15 1.68 -7.43 2.97
CA VAL A 15 0.42 -6.77 2.58
C VAL A 15 -0.53 -6.73 3.77
N TYR A 16 -0.80 -7.88 4.40
CA TYR A 16 -1.72 -7.95 5.54
C TYR A 16 -1.20 -7.15 6.75
N ALA A 17 0.09 -7.21 7.07
CA ALA A 17 0.68 -6.38 8.13
C ALA A 17 0.54 -4.87 7.85
N THR A 18 0.53 -4.47 6.58
CA THR A 18 0.28 -3.07 6.20
C THR A 18 -1.20 -2.71 6.32
N LEU A 19 -2.10 -3.58 5.87
CA LEU A 19 -3.55 -3.37 5.99
C LEU A 19 -4.00 -3.31 7.45
N ASP A 20 -3.43 -4.14 8.34
CA ASP A 20 -3.70 -4.07 9.78
C ASP A 20 -3.27 -2.74 10.38
N ARG A 21 -2.10 -2.24 9.99
CA ARG A 21 -1.61 -0.91 10.42
C ARG A 21 -2.49 0.23 9.89
N LEU A 22 -3.01 0.11 8.67
CA LEU A 22 -3.92 1.11 8.10
C LEU A 22 -5.30 1.07 8.78
N GLU A 23 -5.79 -0.10 9.14
CA GLU A 23 -7.04 -0.26 9.88
C GLU A 23 -6.92 0.26 11.31
N ALA A 24 -5.81 -0.04 12.00
CA ALA A 24 -5.52 0.51 13.33
C ALA A 24 -5.47 2.05 13.34
N LYS A 25 -5.13 2.66 12.21
CA LYS A 25 -5.16 4.12 12.00
C LYS A 25 -6.54 4.65 11.57
N GLY A 26 -7.53 3.79 11.39
CA GLY A 26 -8.86 4.14 10.89
C GLY A 26 -8.90 4.56 9.42
N LEU A 27 -7.86 4.25 8.63
CA LEU A 27 -7.76 4.64 7.22
C LEU A 27 -8.47 3.66 6.28
N VAL A 28 -8.60 2.41 6.72
CA VAL A 28 -9.41 1.37 6.06
C VAL A 28 -10.28 0.69 7.12
N SER A 29 -11.35 0.04 6.68
CA SER A 29 -12.17 -0.85 7.50
C SER A 29 -12.22 -2.22 6.82
N SER A 30 -12.18 -3.28 7.61
CA SER A 30 -12.26 -4.65 7.10
C SER A 30 -13.55 -5.36 7.47
N SER A 31 -13.92 -6.32 6.63
CA SER A 31 -15.01 -7.27 6.90
C SER A 31 -14.57 -8.66 6.46
N ARG A 32 -15.08 -9.70 7.13
CA ARG A 32 -14.88 -11.09 6.72
C ARG A 32 -16.10 -11.53 5.93
N ILE A 33 -15.88 -11.94 4.70
CA ILE A 33 -16.90 -12.57 3.87
C ILE A 33 -16.83 -14.08 4.14
N PRO A 34 -17.95 -14.74 4.47
CA PRO A 34 -18.01 -16.19 4.55
C PRO A 34 -17.57 -16.81 3.22
N GLY A 35 -16.61 -17.72 3.27
CA GLY A 35 -16.26 -18.59 2.14
C GLY A 35 -16.96 -19.95 2.28
N THR A 36 -17.21 -20.63 1.16
CA THR A 36 -17.68 -22.04 1.09
C THR A 36 -16.66 -23.03 1.66
N ASP A 37 -15.45 -22.57 1.90
CA ASP A 37 -14.25 -23.30 2.27
C ASP A 37 -13.56 -22.52 3.41
N ALA A 38 -12.79 -23.23 4.25
CA ALA A 38 -12.36 -22.81 5.60
C ALA A 38 -11.53 -21.51 5.70
N SER A 39 -11.36 -20.75 4.61
CA SER A 39 -10.71 -19.44 4.59
C SER A 39 -11.75 -18.33 4.43
N SER A 40 -12.19 -17.77 5.55
CA SER A 40 -12.96 -16.51 5.53
C SER A 40 -12.11 -15.42 4.87
N ARG A 41 -12.52 -14.94 3.69
CA ARG A 41 -11.79 -13.91 2.97
C ARG A 41 -12.02 -12.57 3.66
N ARG A 42 -10.94 -11.88 4.04
CA ARG A 42 -11.02 -10.51 4.57
C ARG A 42 -10.98 -9.52 3.41
N VAL A 43 -11.99 -8.67 3.32
CA VAL A 43 -12.08 -7.56 2.37
C VAL A 43 -11.87 -6.26 3.11
N PHE A 44 -11.32 -5.26 2.42
CA PHE A 44 -11.01 -3.96 2.99
C PHE A 44 -11.64 -2.86 2.12
N ALA A 45 -12.21 -1.87 2.77
CA ALA A 45 -12.73 -0.66 2.14
C ALA A 45 -12.02 0.56 2.72
N ILE A 46 -11.78 1.57 1.88
CA ILE A 46 -11.22 2.85 2.35
C ILE A 46 -12.27 3.61 3.16
N THR A 47 -11.86 4.23 4.25
CA THR A 47 -12.74 5.12 5.03
C THR A 47 -12.68 6.55 4.49
N GLY A 48 -13.57 7.42 4.97
CA GLY A 48 -13.47 8.86 4.68
C GLY A 48 -12.15 9.49 5.18
N ALA A 49 -11.60 9.01 6.29
CA ALA A 49 -10.30 9.44 6.79
C ALA A 49 -9.15 8.96 5.87
N GLY A 50 -9.23 7.72 5.39
CA GLY A 50 -8.30 7.17 4.40
C GLY A 50 -8.29 7.97 3.10
N ALA A 51 -9.47 8.30 2.57
CA ALA A 51 -9.58 9.08 1.34
C ALA A 51 -8.93 10.46 1.46
N ARG A 52 -9.17 11.16 2.58
CA ARG A 52 -8.50 12.45 2.88
C ARG A 52 -6.99 12.30 2.99
N ALA A 53 -6.51 11.26 3.68
CA ALA A 53 -5.09 10.99 3.81
C ALA A 53 -4.40 10.74 2.45
N LEU A 54 -5.07 10.06 1.51
CA LEU A 54 -4.58 9.89 0.14
C LEU A 54 -4.47 11.23 -0.59
N THR A 55 -5.49 12.09 -0.51
CA THR A 55 -5.45 13.42 -1.11
C THR A 55 -4.30 14.26 -0.55
N GLN A 56 -4.09 14.24 0.76
CA GLN A 56 -2.97 14.93 1.41
C GLN A 56 -1.61 14.36 0.99
N THR A 57 -1.51 13.03 0.90
CA THR A 57 -0.28 12.35 0.47
C THR A 57 0.08 12.74 -0.96
N ARG A 58 -0.91 12.76 -1.86
CA ARG A 58 -0.72 13.22 -3.24
C ARG A 58 -0.22 14.66 -3.28
N ALA A 59 -0.91 15.58 -2.60
CA ALA A 59 -0.50 16.98 -2.56
C ALA A 59 0.92 17.17 -2.00
N THR A 60 1.29 16.40 -0.98
CA THR A 60 2.64 16.42 -0.40
C THR A 60 3.68 15.93 -1.40
N ARG A 61 3.41 14.80 -2.05
CA ARG A 61 4.29 14.23 -3.08
C ARG A 61 4.49 15.21 -4.24
N ASP A 62 3.42 15.83 -4.71
CA ASP A 62 3.48 16.78 -5.82
C ASP A 62 4.32 18.00 -5.44
N ARG A 63 4.20 18.50 -4.20
CA ARG A 63 5.07 19.58 -3.68
C ARG A 63 6.54 19.18 -3.57
N LEU A 64 6.82 17.95 -3.12
CA LEU A 64 8.20 17.45 -3.05
C LEU A 64 8.83 17.46 -4.44
N TRP A 65 8.09 17.08 -5.49
CA TRP A 65 8.59 17.10 -6.86
C TRP A 65 8.86 18.50 -7.41
N LEU A 66 8.08 19.52 -7.03
CA LEU A 66 8.32 20.91 -7.46
C LEU A 66 9.69 21.45 -7.02
N GLY A 67 10.23 20.95 -5.89
CA GLY A 67 11.51 21.39 -5.34
C GLY A 67 12.74 20.60 -5.84
N VAL A 68 12.55 19.52 -6.60
CA VAL A 68 13.65 18.63 -7.00
C VAL A 68 14.18 19.04 -8.38
N LYS A 69 15.43 19.54 -8.43
CA LYS A 69 16.19 19.68 -9.68
C LYS A 69 16.90 18.37 -10.00
N LEU A 70 16.30 17.56 -10.87
CA LEU A 70 16.95 16.36 -11.39
C LEU A 70 18.07 16.76 -12.35
N HIS A 71 19.31 16.51 -11.96
CA HIS A 71 20.45 16.64 -12.87
C HIS A 71 20.61 15.31 -13.61
N ARG A 72 20.74 15.40 -14.94
CA ARG A 72 21.06 14.21 -15.75
C ARG A 72 22.43 13.70 -15.30
N LEU A 73 22.48 12.44 -14.85
CA LEU A 73 23.75 11.77 -14.57
C LEU A 73 24.52 11.61 -15.90
N PRO A 74 25.85 11.81 -15.91
CA PRO A 74 26.65 11.60 -17.11
C PRO A 74 26.51 10.14 -17.57
N ASN A 75 26.34 9.96 -18.88
CA ASN A 75 26.37 8.63 -19.48
C ASN A 75 27.81 8.11 -19.38
N PHE A 76 28.00 6.93 -18.79
CA PHE A 76 29.28 6.20 -18.82
C PHE A 76 29.32 5.28 -20.04
#